data_AF-A0A1Y2HBM6-F1
#
_entry.id   AF-A0A1Y2HBM6-F1
#
_cell.length_a   1.000
_cell.length_b   1.000
_cell.length_c   1.000
_cell.angle_alpha   90.00
_cell.angle_beta   90.00
_cell.angle_gamma   90.00
#
_symmetry.space_group_name_H-M   'P 1'
#
loop_
_entity.id
_entity.type
_entity.pdbx_description
1 polymer ?
#
loop_
_entity_poly.entity_id
_entity_poly.type
_entity_poly.pdbx_seq_one_letter_code
_entity_poly.pdbx_strand_id
1 'polypeptide(L)'
;MFYEYPNIEDECRFRAAYHQKLRKRIKAVLAVNTLTAAMSFSGLILLRIATGALAIHPLRPNTGGFTSWLILDGSDVIVNFALLVAVLLVSSKHFLVSNSKLEAVSIVYVLLMFVAAMATSIIQRRLDVNDRASLHLSNHRLVFSFFSMATLRLRPRVHVSIVCGALFFLSSASWALVPADRMLDMLGIMVPATLAALGSTTLCFMFESASRRYFWLKHCSRTATLAGKRVGTNQQATAPIAEIPQL
;
A
#
# COMPACT_ATOMS: atom_id res chain seq x y z
N MET A 1 4.21 -1.14 23.65
CA MET A 1 3.09 -0.44 24.32
C MET A 1 2.29 0.34 23.28
N PHE A 2 1.06 -0.09 22.96
CA PHE A 2 0.16 0.67 22.10
C PHE A 2 -0.49 1.79 22.92
N TYR A 3 -0.70 2.96 22.32
CA TYR A 3 -1.45 4.02 22.97
C TYR A 3 -2.93 3.62 23.04
N GLU A 4 -3.46 3.49 24.25
CA GLU A 4 -4.88 3.26 24.51
C GLU A 4 -5.55 4.59 24.82
N TYR A 5 -6.73 4.81 24.23
CA TYR A 5 -7.52 6.00 24.51
C TYR A 5 -8.16 5.88 25.89
N PRO A 6 -8.26 6.98 26.64
CA PRO A 6 -8.90 6.95 27.96
C PRO A 6 -10.42 6.79 27.91
N ASN A 7 -11.05 7.00 26.74
CA ASN A 7 -12.50 6.86 26.57
C ASN A 7 -12.87 6.12 25.27
N ILE A 8 -13.92 5.30 25.31
CA ILE A 8 -14.44 4.48 24.20
C ILE A 8 -15.01 5.36 23.08
N GLU A 9 -15.58 6.51 23.43
CA GLU A 9 -16.12 7.48 22.47
C GLU A 9 -15.03 8.05 21.55
N ASP A 10 -13.83 8.31 22.09
CA ASP A 10 -12.72 8.84 21.30
C ASP A 10 -12.13 7.78 20.38
N GLU A 11 -12.20 6.51 20.76
CA GLU A 11 -11.88 5.40 19.87
C GLU A 11 -12.87 5.31 18.70
N CYS A 12 -14.17 5.49 18.95
CA CYS A 12 -15.19 5.50 17.89
C CYS A 12 -14.98 6.67 16.91
N ARG A 13 -14.65 7.86 17.43
CA ARG A 13 -14.32 9.04 16.60
C ARG A 13 -13.05 8.83 15.79
N PHE A 14 -12.02 8.21 16.39
CA PHE A 14 -10.80 7.84 15.68
C PHE A 14 -11.10 6.87 14.53
N ARG A 15 -11.94 5.84 14.75
CA ARG A 15 -12.35 4.88 13.72
C ARG A 15 -13.09 5.55 12.56
N ALA A 16 -14.02 6.47 12.84
CA ALA A 16 -14.72 7.20 11.78
C ALA A 16 -13.74 8.04 10.93
N ALA A 17 -12.84 8.78 11.58
CA ALA A 17 -11.81 9.58 10.91
C ALA A 17 -10.80 8.72 10.14
N TYR A 18 -10.53 7.50 10.63
CA TYR A 18 -9.69 6.51 9.99
C TYR A 18 -10.27 6.08 8.63
N HIS A 19 -11.54 5.67 8.58
CA HIS A 19 -12.17 5.20 7.33
C HIS A 19 -12.21 6.30 6.25
N GLN A 20 -12.45 7.55 6.64
CA GLN A 20 -12.43 8.68 5.72
C GLN A 20 -11.03 8.92 5.11
N LYS A 21 -9.97 8.78 5.93
CA LYS A 21 -8.58 8.89 5.46
C LYS A 21 -8.17 7.69 4.61
N LEU A 22 -8.63 6.49 4.96
CA LEU A 22 -8.34 5.25 4.23
C LEU A 22 -8.79 5.38 2.77
N ARG A 23 -9.97 5.93 2.50
CA ARG A 23 -10.45 6.18 1.12
C ARG A 23 -9.46 6.98 0.27
N LYS A 24 -8.85 8.02 0.84
CA LYS A 24 -7.85 8.85 0.13
C LYS A 24 -6.54 8.10 -0.08
N ARG A 25 -6.09 7.35 0.94
CA ARG A 25 -4.87 6.56 0.88
C ARG A 25 -4.94 5.46 -0.16
N ILE A 26 -6.07 4.73 -0.25
CA ILE A 26 -6.27 3.70 -1.28
C ILE A 26 -6.02 4.28 -2.68
N LYS A 27 -6.64 5.42 -3.01
CA LYS A 27 -6.47 6.06 -4.32
C LYS A 27 -5.03 6.47 -4.59
N ALA A 28 -4.36 7.07 -3.60
CA ALA A 28 -2.99 7.52 -3.74
C ALA A 28 -2.01 6.35 -3.91
N VAL A 29 -2.10 5.33 -3.04
CA VAL A 29 -1.25 4.14 -3.12
C VAL A 29 -1.44 3.42 -4.45
N LEU A 30 -2.69 3.31 -4.91
CA LEU A 30 -2.99 2.66 -6.17
C LEU A 30 -2.43 3.42 -7.38
N ALA A 31 -2.57 4.75 -7.41
CA ALA A 31 -1.98 5.58 -8.45
C ALA A 31 -0.45 5.46 -8.48
N VAL A 32 0.18 5.49 -7.30
CA VAL A 32 1.64 5.30 -7.16
C VAL A 32 2.04 3.91 -7.66
N ASN A 33 1.30 2.86 -7.30
CA ASN A 33 1.61 1.50 -7.72
C ASN A 33 1.49 1.31 -9.23
N THR A 34 0.46 1.89 -9.86
CA THR A 34 0.34 1.87 -11.32
C THR A 34 1.45 2.64 -12.02
N LEU A 35 1.85 3.80 -11.46
CA LEU A 35 2.94 4.58 -12.03
C LEU A 35 4.26 3.83 -11.90
N THR A 36 4.54 3.24 -10.73
CA THR A 36 5.72 2.42 -10.51
C THR A 36 5.75 1.23 -11.47
N ALA A 37 4.62 0.54 -11.69
CA ALA A 37 4.53 -0.57 -12.64
C ALA A 37 4.81 -0.11 -14.07
N ALA A 38 4.24 1.03 -14.49
CA ALA A 38 4.46 1.62 -15.81
C ALA A 38 5.92 2.08 -16.01
N MET A 39 6.51 2.77 -15.02
CA MET A 39 7.92 3.18 -15.06
C MET A 39 8.85 1.97 -15.09
N SER A 40 8.54 0.92 -14.33
CA SER A 40 9.30 -0.34 -14.35
C SER A 40 9.28 -1.00 -15.73
N PHE A 41 8.12 -1.01 -16.38
CA PHE A 41 7.95 -1.55 -17.74
C PHE A 41 8.71 -0.72 -18.77
N SER A 42 8.55 0.61 -18.75
CA SER A 42 9.28 1.52 -19.63
C SER A 42 10.80 1.42 -19.43
N GLY A 43 11.25 1.31 -18.18
CA GLY A 43 12.65 1.13 -17.84
C GLY A 43 13.24 -0.18 -18.38
N LEU A 44 12.51 -1.30 -18.27
CA LEU A 44 12.95 -2.58 -18.85
C LEU A 44 13.01 -2.53 -20.36
N ILE A 45 12.02 -1.92 -21.02
CA ILE A 45 12.04 -1.73 -22.48
C ILE A 45 13.28 -0.93 -22.89
N LEU A 46 13.52 0.20 -22.24
CA LEU A 46 14.62 1.09 -22.58
C LEU A 46 15.98 0.44 -22.31
N LEU A 47 16.13 -0.28 -21.18
CA LEU A 47 17.32 -1.04 -20.86
C LEU A 47 17.62 -2.09 -21.95
N ARG A 48 16.61 -2.82 -22.42
CA ARG A 48 16.78 -3.86 -23.45
C ARG A 48 17.05 -3.32 -24.85
N ILE A 49 16.51 -2.14 -25.17
CA ILE A 49 16.86 -1.40 -26.38
C ILE A 49 18.34 -0.96 -26.28
N ALA A 50 18.75 -0.39 -25.15
CA ALA A 50 20.10 0.13 -24.95
C ALA A 50 21.18 -0.96 -24.89
N THR A 51 20.90 -2.13 -24.30
CA THR A 51 21.84 -3.25 -24.22
C THR A 51 21.93 -4.08 -25.50
N GLY A 52 21.21 -3.70 -26.57
CA GLY A 52 21.24 -4.44 -27.82
C GLY A 52 20.65 -5.85 -27.73
N ALA A 53 19.92 -6.19 -26.66
CA ALA A 53 19.18 -7.46 -26.59
C ALA A 53 18.09 -7.55 -27.68
N LEU A 54 17.62 -6.39 -28.19
CA LEU A 54 16.79 -6.29 -29.39
C LEU A 54 17.54 -6.60 -30.70
N ALA A 55 18.88 -6.58 -30.70
CA ALA A 55 19.72 -6.82 -31.87
C ALA A 55 20.24 -8.27 -31.96
N ILE A 56 20.27 -9.02 -30.85
CA ILE A 56 20.72 -10.43 -30.84
C ILE A 56 19.59 -11.39 -31.25
N HIS A 57 18.33 -11.02 -31.01
CA HIS A 57 17.19 -11.65 -31.69
C HIS A 57 16.61 -10.63 -32.67
N PRO A 58 16.90 -10.75 -33.99
CA PRO A 58 16.24 -9.91 -34.96
C PRO A 58 14.73 -10.05 -34.77
N LEU A 59 14.00 -8.96 -34.98
CA LEU A 59 12.56 -8.90 -35.21
C LEU A 59 12.17 -9.93 -36.27
N ARG A 60 12.12 -11.20 -35.88
CA ARG A 60 11.69 -12.31 -36.70
C ARG A 60 10.25 -12.54 -36.26
N PRO A 61 9.26 -12.07 -37.03
CA PRO A 61 7.84 -12.16 -36.68
C PRO A 61 7.30 -13.61 -36.61
N ASN A 62 8.18 -14.61 -36.65
CA ASN A 62 7.85 -16.04 -36.73
C ASN A 62 8.34 -16.89 -35.54
N THR A 63 8.87 -16.29 -34.48
CA THR A 63 9.16 -17.03 -33.23
C THR A 63 8.53 -16.30 -32.06
N GLY A 64 7.58 -16.94 -31.37
CA GLY A 64 6.78 -16.40 -30.27
C GLY A 64 7.54 -15.85 -29.06
N GLY A 65 8.88 -15.76 -29.10
CA GLY A 65 9.72 -15.18 -28.06
C GLY A 65 9.47 -13.69 -27.85
N PHE A 66 9.50 -12.85 -28.88
CA PHE A 66 9.32 -11.39 -28.74
C PHE A 66 7.94 -11.02 -28.16
N THR A 67 6.89 -11.71 -28.62
CA THR A 67 5.55 -11.61 -28.05
C THR A 67 5.51 -12.12 -26.61
N SER A 68 6.20 -13.22 -26.29
CA SER A 68 6.22 -13.77 -24.92
C SER A 68 6.80 -12.80 -23.90
N TRP A 69 7.90 -12.09 -24.21
CA TRP A 69 8.52 -11.12 -23.29
C TRP A 69 7.68 -9.88 -23.07
N LEU A 70 7.12 -9.32 -24.14
CA LEU A 70 6.30 -8.11 -24.08
C LEU A 70 4.96 -8.39 -23.38
N ILE A 71 4.40 -9.60 -23.58
CA ILE A 71 3.24 -10.09 -22.85
C ILE A 71 3.58 -10.34 -21.37
N LEU A 72 4.74 -10.95 -21.04
CA LEU A 72 5.16 -11.16 -19.66
C LEU A 72 5.34 -9.85 -18.89
N ASP A 73 6.11 -8.93 -19.44
CA ASP A 73 6.45 -7.68 -18.74
C ASP A 73 5.30 -6.68 -18.77
N GLY A 74 4.46 -6.72 -19.82
CA GLY A 74 3.25 -5.91 -19.95
C GLY A 74 2.09 -6.43 -19.10
N SER A 75 2.06 -7.73 -18.76
CA SER A 75 0.98 -8.32 -17.95
C SER A 75 0.83 -7.63 -16.60
N ASP A 76 1.93 -7.26 -15.95
CA ASP A 76 1.89 -6.58 -14.65
C ASP A 76 1.34 -5.15 -14.76
N VAL A 77 1.64 -4.44 -15.84
CA VAL A 77 1.06 -3.10 -16.10
C VAL A 77 -0.44 -3.24 -16.32
N ILE A 78 -0.87 -4.22 -17.12
CA ILE A 78 -2.29 -4.49 -17.39
C ILE A 78 -3.03 -4.86 -16.12
N VAL A 79 -2.47 -5.74 -15.28
CA VAL A 79 -3.07 -6.15 -14.01
C VAL A 79 -3.17 -4.97 -13.04
N ASN A 80 -2.09 -4.21 -12.85
CA ASN A 80 -2.13 -3.02 -11.97
C ASN A 80 -3.10 -1.95 -12.49
N PHE A 81 -3.16 -1.74 -13.81
CA PHE A 81 -4.11 -0.80 -14.42
C PHE A 81 -5.56 -1.27 -14.28
N ALA A 82 -5.84 -2.57 -14.50
CA ALA A 82 -7.17 -3.14 -14.29
C ALA A 82 -7.61 -3.02 -12.82
N LEU A 83 -6.70 -3.28 -11.88
CA LEU A 83 -6.93 -3.07 -10.45
C LEU A 83 -7.20 -1.60 -10.11
N LEU A 84 -6.47 -0.66 -10.73
CA LEU A 84 -6.70 0.78 -10.61
C LEU A 84 -8.11 1.15 -11.07
N VAL A 85 -8.50 0.73 -12.27
CA VAL A 85 -9.81 1.03 -12.84
C VAL A 85 -10.92 0.45 -11.96
N ALA A 86 -10.80 -0.82 -11.52
CA ALA A 86 -11.78 -1.47 -10.67
C ALA A 86 -12.01 -0.71 -9.34
N VAL A 87 -10.94 -0.31 -8.65
CA VAL A 87 -11.06 0.42 -7.37
C VAL A 87 -11.53 1.86 -7.57
N LEU A 88 -11.14 2.53 -8.66
CA LEU A 88 -11.64 3.86 -8.98
C LEU A 88 -13.15 3.84 -9.27
N LEU A 89 -13.64 2.82 -9.98
CA LEU A 89 -15.06 2.59 -10.21
C LEU A 89 -15.81 2.37 -8.88
N VAL A 90 -15.30 1.48 -8.04
CA VAL A 90 -15.85 1.14 -6.71
C VAL A 90 -15.78 2.34 -5.74
N SER A 91 -14.88 3.30 -5.95
CA SER A 91 -14.72 4.50 -5.11
C SER A 91 -15.25 5.78 -5.77
N SER A 92 -15.96 5.67 -6.90
CA SER A 92 -16.50 6.80 -7.63
C SER A 92 -17.66 7.46 -6.86
N LYS A 93 -18.06 8.67 -7.26
CA LYS A 93 -19.26 9.33 -6.71
C LYS A 93 -20.56 8.56 -7.03
N HIS A 94 -20.52 7.67 -8.01
CA HIS A 94 -21.67 6.95 -8.55
C HIS A 94 -21.90 5.62 -7.82
N PHE A 95 -20.85 5.06 -7.19
CA PHE A 95 -20.92 3.88 -6.33
C PHE A 95 -20.41 4.23 -4.93
N LEU A 96 -21.29 4.73 -4.07
CA LEU A 96 -20.98 5.04 -2.67
C LEU A 96 -20.84 3.75 -1.86
N VAL A 97 -19.65 3.17 -1.83
CA VAL A 97 -19.33 2.06 -0.93
C VAL A 97 -19.34 2.56 0.52
N SER A 98 -20.07 1.85 1.38
CA SER A 98 -20.14 2.15 2.81
C SER A 98 -18.75 2.11 3.45
N ASN A 99 -18.51 2.97 4.44
CA ASN A 99 -17.21 3.05 5.13
C ASN A 99 -16.77 1.71 5.73
N SER A 100 -17.73 0.86 6.15
CA SER A 100 -17.52 -0.49 6.65
C SER A 100 -16.93 -1.46 5.60
N LYS A 101 -17.20 -1.24 4.32
CA LYS A 101 -16.75 -2.11 3.21
C LYS A 101 -15.43 -1.66 2.60
N LEU A 102 -14.95 -0.44 2.90
CA LEU A 102 -13.68 0.08 2.37
C LEU A 102 -12.46 -0.73 2.83
N GLU A 103 -12.50 -1.28 4.04
CA GLU A 103 -11.43 -2.12 4.56
C GLU A 103 -11.39 -3.45 3.79
N ALA A 104 -12.53 -4.08 3.55
CA ALA A 104 -12.63 -5.27 2.69
C ALA A 104 -12.09 -5.02 1.27
N VAL A 105 -12.45 -3.88 0.65
CA VAL A 105 -11.91 -3.50 -0.67
C VAL A 105 -10.39 -3.33 -0.62
N SER A 106 -9.85 -2.75 0.46
CA SER A 106 -8.40 -2.59 0.64
C SER A 106 -7.71 -3.95 0.81
N ILE A 107 -8.33 -4.87 1.54
CA ILE A 107 -7.82 -6.24 1.74
C ILE A 107 -7.77 -6.96 0.39
N VAL A 108 -8.88 -6.97 -0.34
CA VAL A 108 -8.97 -7.62 -1.67
C VAL A 108 -7.94 -7.03 -2.63
N TYR A 109 -7.77 -5.71 -2.64
CA TYR A 109 -6.74 -5.05 -3.43
C TYR A 109 -5.33 -5.54 -3.09
N VAL A 110 -4.96 -5.53 -1.81
CA VAL A 110 -3.63 -5.96 -1.37
C VAL A 110 -3.38 -7.42 -1.74
N LEU A 111 -4.38 -8.29 -1.55
CA LEU A 111 -4.28 -9.70 -1.93
C LEU A 111 -4.06 -9.86 -3.44
N LEU A 112 -4.82 -9.14 -4.26
CA LEU A 112 -4.66 -9.19 -5.73
C LEU A 112 -3.28 -8.69 -6.17
N MET A 113 -2.72 -7.66 -5.53
CA MET A 113 -1.34 -7.23 -5.80
C MET A 113 -0.31 -8.32 -5.49
N PHE A 114 -0.43 -8.99 -4.34
CA PHE A 114 0.47 -10.08 -3.98
C PHE A 114 0.36 -11.24 -4.97
N VAL A 115 -0.86 -11.61 -5.37
CA VAL A 115 -1.11 -12.65 -6.36
C VAL A 115 -0.49 -12.28 -7.72
N ALA A 116 -0.66 -11.04 -8.17
CA ALA A 116 -0.10 -10.55 -9.43
C ALA A 116 1.44 -10.59 -9.43
N ALA A 117 2.05 -10.08 -8.35
CA ALA A 117 3.50 -10.10 -8.18
C ALA A 117 4.05 -11.54 -8.19
N MET A 118 3.36 -12.46 -7.51
CA MET A 118 3.74 -13.87 -7.44
C MET A 118 3.55 -14.64 -8.73
N ALA A 119 2.42 -14.45 -9.41
CA ALA A 119 2.16 -15.08 -10.70
C ALA A 119 3.25 -14.69 -11.71
N THR A 120 3.59 -13.40 -11.77
CA THR A 120 4.67 -12.90 -12.63
C THR A 120 6.01 -13.56 -12.28
N SER A 121 6.32 -13.67 -10.98
CA SER A 121 7.55 -14.31 -10.49
C SER A 121 7.65 -15.80 -10.84
N ILE A 122 6.55 -16.54 -10.75
CA ILE A 122 6.49 -17.97 -11.07
C ILE A 122 6.61 -18.19 -12.58
N ILE A 123 5.89 -17.39 -13.37
CA ILE A 123 5.90 -17.48 -14.83
C ILE A 123 7.30 -17.20 -15.39
N GLN A 124 7.98 -16.17 -14.89
CA GLN A 124 9.37 -15.87 -15.29
C GLN A 124 10.32 -17.06 -15.03
N ARG A 125 10.18 -17.75 -13.89
CA ARG A 125 11.04 -18.89 -13.55
C ARG A 125 10.69 -20.18 -14.29
N ARG A 126 9.43 -20.38 -14.68
CA ARG A 126 9.01 -21.52 -15.51
C ARG A 126 9.45 -21.40 -16.97
N LEU A 127 9.53 -20.17 -17.49
CA LEU A 127 9.87 -19.92 -18.90
C LEU A 127 11.37 -19.84 -19.16
N ASP A 128 12.21 -20.24 -18.20
CA ASP A 128 13.67 -20.14 -18.28
C ASP A 128 14.17 -18.76 -18.72
N VAL A 129 13.55 -17.73 -18.17
CA VAL A 129 13.98 -16.35 -18.38
C VAL A 129 15.30 -16.15 -17.64
N ASN A 130 16.43 -16.33 -18.35
CA ASN A 130 17.78 -16.04 -17.85
C ASN A 130 18.10 -14.53 -17.78
N ASP A 131 17.09 -13.66 -17.89
CA ASP A 131 17.23 -12.22 -17.76
C ASP A 131 17.26 -11.82 -16.28
N ARG A 132 18.46 -11.68 -15.72
CA ARG A 132 18.68 -11.25 -14.32
C ARG A 132 17.89 -9.97 -13.99
N ALA A 133 17.77 -9.03 -14.93
CA ALA A 133 17.06 -7.77 -14.68
C ALA A 133 15.55 -8.01 -14.41
N SER A 134 14.94 -8.95 -15.12
CA SER A 134 13.53 -9.31 -14.94
C SER A 134 13.25 -9.96 -13.57
N LEU A 135 14.17 -10.81 -13.09
CA LEU A 135 14.10 -11.45 -11.78
C LEU A 135 14.29 -10.43 -10.64
N HIS A 136 15.26 -9.53 -10.77
CA HIS A 136 15.45 -8.43 -9.81
C HIS A 136 14.21 -7.53 -9.73
N LEU A 137 13.61 -7.21 -10.87
CA LEU A 137 12.41 -6.37 -10.92
C LEU A 137 11.19 -7.05 -10.32
N SER A 138 11.01 -8.36 -10.53
CA SER A 138 9.97 -9.16 -9.87
C SER A 138 10.14 -9.15 -8.34
N ASN A 139 11.37 -9.33 -7.85
CA ASN A 139 11.65 -9.26 -6.41
C ASN A 139 11.38 -7.86 -5.85
N HIS A 140 11.76 -6.80 -6.56
CA HIS A 140 11.47 -5.43 -6.17
C HIS A 140 9.96 -5.14 -6.11
N ARG A 141 9.17 -5.67 -7.06
CA ARG A 141 7.70 -5.53 -7.05
C ARG A 141 7.06 -6.21 -5.85
N LEU A 142 7.58 -7.37 -5.46
CA LEU A 142 7.11 -8.10 -4.30
C LEU A 142 7.42 -7.34 -2.99
N VAL A 143 8.65 -6.84 -2.85
CA VAL A 143 9.06 -5.98 -1.73
C VAL A 143 8.23 -4.69 -1.68
N PHE A 144 8.02 -4.08 -2.85
CA PHE A 144 7.20 -2.87 -2.98
C PHE A 144 5.74 -3.10 -2.57
N SER A 145 5.19 -4.31 -2.79
CA SER A 145 3.84 -4.68 -2.35
C SER A 145 3.70 -4.66 -0.83
N PHE A 146 4.70 -5.16 -0.09
CA PHE A 146 4.75 -5.07 1.38
C PHE A 146 4.79 -3.61 1.85
N PHE A 147 5.68 -2.78 1.29
CA PHE A 147 5.75 -1.38 1.70
C PHE A 147 4.50 -0.57 1.31
N SER A 148 3.91 -0.84 0.14
CA SER A 148 2.63 -0.27 -0.28
C SER A 148 1.53 -0.57 0.73
N MET A 149 1.51 -1.80 1.24
CA MET A 149 0.56 -2.20 2.27
C MET A 149 0.76 -1.43 3.59
N ALA A 150 2.01 -1.16 4.00
CA ALA A 150 2.29 -0.31 5.15
C ALA A 150 1.79 1.13 4.94
N THR A 151 1.87 1.66 3.71
CA THR A 151 1.39 3.02 3.39
C THR A 151 -0.13 3.18 3.41
N LEU A 152 -0.89 2.09 3.16
CA LEU A 152 -2.34 2.09 3.38
C LEU A 152 -2.70 2.33 4.85
N ARG A 153 -1.76 2.02 5.76
CA ARG A 153 -1.92 2.10 7.22
C ARG A 153 -3.19 1.37 7.65
N LEU A 154 -3.29 0.12 7.22
CA LEU A 154 -4.33 -0.79 7.69
C LEU A 154 -4.19 -1.00 9.20
N ARG A 155 -5.28 -1.36 9.87
CA ARG A 155 -5.22 -1.70 11.29
C ARG A 155 -4.23 -2.85 11.49
N PRO A 156 -3.41 -2.86 12.55
CA PRO A 156 -2.37 -3.87 12.71
C PRO A 156 -2.89 -5.31 12.69
N ARG A 157 -4.08 -5.57 13.26
CA ARG A 157 -4.72 -6.89 13.20
C ARG A 157 -4.93 -7.37 11.77
N VAL A 158 -5.49 -6.51 10.91
CA VAL A 158 -5.72 -6.82 9.49
C VAL A 158 -4.40 -6.90 8.73
N HIS A 159 -3.47 -5.99 9.02
CA HIS A 159 -2.17 -5.96 8.36
C HIS A 159 -1.37 -7.23 8.62
N VAL A 160 -1.27 -7.67 9.88
CA VAL A 160 -0.54 -8.89 10.25
C VAL A 160 -1.22 -10.11 9.63
N SER A 161 -2.55 -10.22 9.64
CA SER A 161 -3.25 -11.35 9.01
C SER A 161 -2.92 -11.49 7.53
N ILE A 162 -2.91 -10.38 6.78
CA ILE A 162 -2.57 -10.40 5.35
C ILE A 162 -1.08 -10.72 5.16
N VAL A 163 -0.17 -10.15 5.96
CA VAL A 163 1.27 -10.43 5.84
C VAL A 163 1.56 -11.90 6.13
N CYS A 164 0.97 -12.47 7.18
CA CYS A 164 1.08 -13.89 7.50
C CYS A 164 0.53 -14.76 6.38
N GLY A 165 -0.67 -14.44 5.87
CA GLY A 165 -1.25 -15.13 4.72
C GLY A 165 -0.33 -15.05 3.50
N ALA A 166 0.14 -13.84 3.16
CA ALA A 166 1.03 -13.61 2.02
C ALA A 166 2.30 -14.44 2.14
N LEU A 167 2.98 -14.46 3.29
CA LEU A 167 4.20 -15.26 3.50
C LEU A 167 3.95 -16.77 3.44
N PHE A 168 2.84 -17.24 4.02
CA PHE A 168 2.49 -18.65 4.02
C PHE A 168 2.15 -19.13 2.60
N PHE A 169 1.27 -18.41 1.89
CA PHE A 169 0.92 -18.73 0.51
C PHE A 169 2.10 -18.52 -0.44
N LEU A 170 2.95 -17.50 -0.23
CA LEU A 170 4.20 -17.33 -0.99
C LEU A 170 5.02 -18.60 -0.90
N SER A 171 5.23 -19.08 0.33
CA SER A 171 6.06 -20.23 0.61
C SER A 171 5.46 -21.49 0.02
N SER A 172 4.20 -21.79 0.28
CA SER A 172 3.62 -23.00 -0.29
C SER A 172 3.58 -22.96 -1.83
N ALA A 173 3.21 -21.83 -2.43
CA ALA A 173 3.10 -21.72 -3.89
C ALA A 173 4.47 -21.75 -4.60
N SER A 174 5.48 -21.09 -4.03
CA SER A 174 6.81 -21.06 -4.63
C SER A 174 7.47 -22.44 -4.61
N TRP A 175 7.27 -23.21 -3.55
CA TRP A 175 7.82 -24.57 -3.42
C TRP A 175 7.06 -25.59 -4.28
N ALA A 176 5.77 -25.39 -4.53
CA ALA A 176 4.96 -26.31 -5.34
C ALA A 176 5.06 -26.07 -6.86
N LEU A 177 5.34 -24.83 -7.28
CA LEU A 177 5.20 -24.43 -8.70
C LEU A 177 6.53 -24.20 -9.41
N VAL A 178 7.65 -24.13 -8.70
CA VAL A 178 8.98 -23.89 -9.28
C VAL A 178 9.71 -25.23 -9.51
N PRO A 179 10.39 -25.40 -10.66
CA PRO A 179 11.22 -26.57 -10.94
C PRO A 179 12.28 -26.85 -9.87
N ALA A 180 12.57 -28.13 -9.61
CA ALA A 180 13.48 -28.57 -8.54
C ALA A 180 14.93 -28.06 -8.69
N ASP A 181 15.36 -27.82 -9.93
CA ASP A 181 16.66 -27.23 -10.29
C ASP A 181 16.81 -25.76 -9.88
N ARG A 182 15.70 -25.06 -9.58
CA ARG A 182 15.68 -23.61 -9.24
C ARG A 182 15.20 -23.31 -7.84
N MET A 183 15.20 -24.29 -6.94
CA MET A 183 14.79 -24.07 -5.55
C MET A 183 15.70 -23.08 -4.82
N LEU A 184 16.99 -23.00 -5.18
CA LEU A 184 17.91 -22.00 -4.60
C LEU A 184 17.51 -20.56 -4.94
N ASP A 185 16.94 -20.32 -6.13
CA ASP A 185 16.42 -19.00 -6.51
C ASP A 185 15.24 -18.56 -5.64
N MET A 186 14.56 -19.51 -4.98
CA MET A 186 13.47 -19.21 -4.04
C MET A 186 13.97 -18.53 -2.78
N LEU A 187 15.18 -18.88 -2.31
CA LEU A 187 15.79 -18.20 -1.17
C LEU A 187 16.01 -16.70 -1.49
N GLY A 188 16.36 -16.40 -2.73
CA GLY A 188 16.47 -15.03 -3.25
C GLY A 188 15.17 -14.24 -3.25
N ILE A 189 14.00 -14.88 -3.15
CA ILE A 189 12.70 -14.22 -2.97
C ILE A 189 12.32 -14.17 -1.49
N MET A 190 12.48 -15.30 -0.79
CA MET A 190 12.01 -15.47 0.58
C MET A 190 12.71 -14.55 1.55
N VAL A 191 14.03 -14.39 1.42
CA VAL A 191 14.79 -13.54 2.32
C VAL A 191 14.37 -12.07 2.16
N PRO A 192 14.34 -11.48 0.95
CA PRO A 192 13.79 -10.13 0.78
C PRO A 192 12.32 -10.00 1.18
N ALA A 193 11.48 -11.00 0.91
CA ALA A 193 10.06 -10.97 1.28
C ALA A 193 9.84 -10.96 2.80
N THR A 194 10.57 -11.80 3.54
CA THR A 194 10.49 -11.86 5.00
C THR A 194 11.02 -10.58 5.64
N LEU A 195 12.13 -10.03 5.15
CA LEU A 195 12.66 -8.73 5.59
C LEU A 195 11.68 -7.59 5.29
N ALA A 196 11.07 -7.58 4.10
CA ALA A 196 10.07 -6.59 3.73
C ALA A 196 8.79 -6.72 4.58
N ALA A 197 8.36 -7.94 4.90
CA ALA A 197 7.25 -8.21 5.80
C ALA A 197 7.52 -7.71 7.23
N LEU A 198 8.71 -7.97 7.77
CA LEU A 198 9.14 -7.46 9.07
C LEU A 198 9.21 -5.92 9.08
N GLY A 199 9.78 -5.31 8.04
CA GLY A 199 9.81 -3.86 7.88
C GLY A 199 8.39 -3.26 7.79
N SER A 200 7.53 -3.87 6.97
CA SER A 200 6.14 -3.44 6.78
C SER A 200 5.32 -3.51 8.07
N THR A 201 5.40 -4.62 8.79
CA THR A 201 4.69 -4.80 10.08
C THR A 201 5.20 -3.82 11.13
N THR A 202 6.51 -3.60 11.22
CA THR A 202 7.11 -2.61 12.11
C THR A 202 6.60 -1.20 11.80
N LEU A 203 6.62 -0.79 10.53
CA LEU A 203 6.07 0.50 10.09
C LEU A 203 4.58 0.61 10.39
N CYS A 204 3.81 -0.46 10.21
CA CYS A 204 2.39 -0.49 10.54
C CYS A 204 2.15 -0.20 12.03
N PHE A 205 2.91 -0.82 12.92
CA PHE A 205 2.80 -0.58 14.37
C PHE A 205 3.24 0.83 14.77
N MET A 206 4.32 1.35 14.17
CA MET A 206 4.78 2.72 14.40
C MET A 206 3.75 3.75 13.93
N PHE A 207 3.18 3.56 12.73
CA PHE A 207 2.15 4.45 12.20
C PHE A 207 0.87 4.42 13.01
N GLU A 208 0.42 3.24 13.46
CA GLU A 208 -0.76 3.11 14.32
C GLU A 208 -0.53 3.89 15.63
N SER A 209 0.59 3.63 16.32
CA SER A 209 0.94 4.31 17.58
C SER A 209 1.03 5.83 17.42
N ALA A 210 1.74 6.31 16.40
CA ALA A 210 1.86 7.73 16.11
C ALA A 210 0.51 8.38 15.75
N SER A 211 -0.31 7.70 14.95
CA SER A 211 -1.62 8.21 14.53
C SER A 211 -2.58 8.37 15.70
N ARG A 212 -2.53 7.44 16.66
CA ARG A 212 -3.37 7.48 17.86
C ARG A 212 -2.99 8.63 18.77
N ARG A 213 -1.69 8.76 19.07
CA ARG A 213 -1.14 9.87 19.87
C ARG A 213 -1.43 11.24 19.25
N TYR A 214 -1.24 11.37 17.93
CA TYR A 214 -1.52 12.62 17.22
C TYR A 214 -3.01 12.98 17.26
N PHE A 215 -3.90 12.00 17.08
CA PHE A 215 -5.34 12.23 17.18
C PHE A 215 -5.73 12.71 18.58
N TRP A 216 -5.18 12.09 19.63
CA TRP A 216 -5.40 12.49 21.01
C TRP A 216 -4.91 13.92 21.29
N LEU A 217 -3.66 14.23 20.94
CA LEU A 217 -3.08 15.57 21.11
C LEU A 217 -3.90 16.64 20.37
N LYS A 218 -4.39 16.33 19.18
CA LYS A 218 -5.29 17.22 18.43
C LYS A 218 -6.63 17.43 19.14
N HIS A 219 -7.15 16.40 19.82
CA HIS A 219 -8.37 16.53 20.61
C HIS A 219 -8.14 17.42 21.84
N CYS A 220 -7.09 17.14 22.63
CA CYS A 220 -6.74 17.91 23.83
C CYS A 220 -6.41 19.38 23.54
N SER A 221 -5.67 19.66 22.46
CA SER A 221 -5.35 21.04 22.06
C SER A 221 -6.58 21.82 21.60
N ARG A 222 -7.53 21.15 20.94
CA ARG A 222 -8.79 21.77 20.50
C ARG A 222 -9.73 22.05 21.67
N THR A 223 -9.79 21.16 22.67
CA THR A 223 -10.55 21.43 23.89
C THR A 223 -9.89 22.52 24.74
N ALA A 224 -8.56 22.54 24.86
CA ALA A 224 -7.83 23.59 25.57
C ALA A 224 -7.99 24.98 24.93
N THR A 225 -7.93 25.07 23.60
CA THR A 225 -8.15 26.34 22.88
C THR A 225 -9.60 26.82 22.96
N LEU A 226 -10.59 25.91 22.90
CA LEU A 226 -12.00 26.26 23.09
C LEU A 226 -12.32 26.66 24.54
N ALA A 227 -11.68 26.02 25.52
CA ALA A 227 -11.79 26.39 26.93
C ALA A 227 -11.16 27.76 27.21
N GLY A 228 -9.95 28.01 26.69
CA GLY A 228 -9.29 29.32 26.79
C GLY A 228 -10.10 30.45 26.14
N LYS A 229 -10.75 30.17 25.00
CA LYS A 229 -11.65 31.14 24.34
C LYS A 229 -12.91 31.42 25.18
N ARG A 230 -13.51 30.41 25.83
CA ARG A 230 -14.65 30.60 26.76
C ARG A 230 -14.26 31.39 28.01
N VAL A 231 -13.07 31.15 28.57
CA VAL A 231 -12.57 31.89 29.74
C VAL A 231 -12.29 33.35 29.38
N GLY A 232 -11.69 33.63 28.22
CA GLY A 232 -11.48 35.00 27.74
C GLY A 232 -12.78 35.76 27.45
N THR A 233 -13.82 35.06 26.96
CA THR A 233 -15.13 35.68 26.69
C THR A 233 -15.90 35.97 28.00
N ASN A 234 -15.78 35.11 29.02
CA ASN A 234 -16.41 35.33 30.32
C ASN A 234 -15.71 36.41 31.16
N GLN A 235 -14.39 36.62 31.00
CA GLN A 235 -13.68 37.74 31.65
C GLN A 235 -14.01 39.11 31.03
N GLN A 236 -14.33 39.17 29.74
CA GLN A 236 -14.81 40.42 29.11
C GLN A 236 -16.25 40.79 29.49
N ALA A 237 -17.06 39.83 29.93
CA ALA A 237 -18.44 40.08 30.36
C ALA A 237 -18.56 40.56 31.82
N THR A 238 -17.48 40.52 32.60
CA THR A 238 -17.42 40.94 34.02
C THR A 238 -16.45 42.10 34.25
N ALA A 239 -16.22 42.94 33.24
CA ALA A 239 -15.61 44.25 33.48
C ALA A 239 -16.65 45.16 34.16
N PRO A 240 -16.40 45.67 35.39
CA PRO A 240 -17.35 46.53 36.08
C PRO A 240 -17.51 47.85 35.31
N ILE A 241 -18.77 48.21 35.06
CA ILE A 241 -19.16 49.54 34.59
C ILE A 241 -18.71 50.53 35.68
N ALA A 242 -17.71 51.35 35.37
CA ALA A 242 -17.26 52.41 36.25
C ALA A 242 -18.45 53.35 36.56
N GLU A 243 -18.80 53.47 37.84
CA GLU A 243 -19.74 54.48 38.33
C GLU A 243 -19.19 55.85 37.95
N ILE A 244 -19.98 56.57 37.15
CA ILE A 244 -19.76 57.98 36.82
C ILE A 244 -20.16 58.77 38.05
N PRO A 245 -19.27 59.54 38.71
CA PRO A 245 -19.69 60.45 39.76
C PRO A 245 -20.51 61.58 39.11
N GLN A 246 -21.77 61.70 39.51
CA GLN A 246 -22.58 62.88 39.22
C GLN A 246 -22.20 64.00 40.19
N LEU A 247 -21.78 65.12 39.60
CA LEU A 247 -21.75 66.52 40.08
C LEU A 247 -21.41 66.78 41.56
#